data_AF-A0A0L6JN40-F1
#
_entry.id   AF-A0A0L6JN40-F1
#
_cell.length_a   1.000
_cell.length_b   1.000
_cell.length_c   1.000
_cell.angle_alpha   90.00
_cell.angle_beta   90.00
_cell.angle_gamma   90.00
#
_symmetry.space_group_name_H-M   'P 1'
#
loop_
_entity.id
_entity.type
_entity.pdbx_description
1 polymer ?
#
loop_
_entity_poly.entity_id
_entity_poly.type
_entity_poly.pdbx_seq_one_letter_code
_entity_poly.pdbx_strand_id
1 'polypeptide(L)'
;MKKSIGIYIHIPFCISKCYYCDFNSSSNKSSLVEAYFDALKKEIILNSERAGQYEVKTVFIGGGTPSSVDSRYIEDVLELCRKHYNLRSDAEVSIESNPGTLSEIKLKAYKYIGINRLSIGLQAWQNKLLKSIGRIHCVEDFTNNFKLAREIGFDNINVDVIFSLPDQTLDDWNETLNNIISQGPEHISSYSLKIEENTVFWEKYNNGDIKEIDDQLDREMYYIAKRKLSQYGYNMYEISNFSKEGFECKHNLIYWNAENYLGFGAGHIHTSTKKDIIMYIA
;
A
#
# COMPACT_ATOMS: atom_id res chain seq x y z
N MET A 1 -28.22 7.70 -12.29
CA MET A 1 -26.91 7.02 -12.24
C MET A 1 -26.67 6.55 -10.82
N LYS A 2 -26.21 5.30 -10.61
CA LYS A 2 -25.81 4.83 -9.27
C LYS A 2 -24.64 5.68 -8.77
N LYS A 3 -24.56 5.95 -7.47
CA LYS A 3 -23.43 6.66 -6.86
C LYS A 3 -22.22 5.71 -6.83
N SER A 4 -21.00 6.19 -7.05
CA SER A 4 -19.80 5.35 -6.94
C SER A 4 -19.26 5.33 -5.51
N ILE A 5 -18.63 4.23 -5.12
CA ILE A 5 -17.97 4.05 -3.82
C ILE A 5 -16.67 3.23 -3.96
N GLY A 6 -15.73 3.39 -3.04
CA GLY A 6 -14.59 2.49 -2.90
C GLY A 6 -14.81 1.40 -1.85
N ILE A 7 -14.02 0.33 -1.92
CA ILE A 7 -13.85 -0.65 -0.85
C ILE A 7 -12.39 -0.67 -0.44
N TYR A 8 -12.11 -0.55 0.85
CA TYR A 8 -10.82 -0.80 1.47
C TYR A 8 -10.91 -2.05 2.34
N ILE A 9 -9.95 -2.96 2.19
CA ILE A 9 -9.84 -4.17 3.01
C ILE A 9 -8.51 -4.10 3.73
N HIS A 10 -8.56 -4.06 5.06
CA HIS A 10 -7.38 -4.09 5.89
C HIS A 10 -6.94 -5.53 6.14
N ILE A 11 -5.66 -5.86 5.94
CA ILE A 11 -5.06 -7.16 6.30
C ILE A 11 -3.93 -6.89 7.31
N PRO A 12 -4.11 -7.17 8.61
CA PRO A 12 -3.23 -6.68 9.67
C PRO A 12 -1.99 -7.57 9.88
N PHE A 13 -1.65 -8.46 8.96
CA PHE A 13 -0.57 -9.44 9.14
C PHE A 13 0.71 -9.00 8.45
N CYS A 14 1.82 -9.08 9.19
CA CYS A 14 3.18 -8.90 8.67
C CYS A 14 4.05 -10.09 9.05
N ILE A 15 5.05 -10.41 8.22
CA ILE A 15 6.11 -11.34 8.62
C ILE A 15 6.94 -10.72 9.76
N SER A 16 7.31 -9.44 9.60
CA SER A 16 7.98 -8.62 10.61
C SER A 16 7.45 -7.20 10.54
N LYS A 17 7.37 -6.52 11.69
CA LYS A 17 6.99 -5.10 11.74
C LYS A 17 8.22 -4.25 11.45
N CYS A 18 8.12 -3.34 10.48
CA CYS A 18 9.18 -2.38 10.19
C CYS A 18 9.32 -1.41 11.37
N TYR A 19 10.53 -0.89 11.61
CA TYR A 19 10.81 -0.14 12.83
C TYR A 19 10.11 1.23 12.91
N TYR A 20 9.75 1.80 11.75
CA TYR A 20 8.99 3.05 11.63
C TYR A 20 7.47 2.86 11.56
N CYS A 21 6.99 1.63 11.40
CA CYS A 21 5.61 1.39 10.99
C CYS A 21 4.63 1.59 12.16
N ASP A 22 3.74 2.56 12.03
CA ASP A 22 2.64 2.86 12.96
C ASP A 22 1.31 2.21 12.54
N PHE A 23 1.22 1.63 11.34
CA PHE A 23 0.03 0.93 10.87
C PHE A 23 -0.42 -0.16 11.83
N ASN A 24 -1.75 -0.36 11.90
CA ASN A 24 -2.39 -1.43 12.66
C ASN A 24 -2.02 -2.81 12.11
N SER A 25 -0.85 -3.29 12.50
CA SER A 25 -0.24 -4.50 11.97
C SER A 25 0.37 -5.32 13.10
N SER A 26 0.36 -6.62 12.90
CA SER A 26 0.83 -7.61 13.85
C SER A 26 1.76 -8.60 13.15
N SER A 27 2.96 -8.78 13.71
CA SER A 27 3.85 -9.89 13.37
C SER A 27 3.64 -11.07 14.33
N ASN A 28 4.06 -12.28 13.92
CA ASN A 28 3.97 -13.49 14.73
C ASN A 28 2.54 -13.91 15.13
N LYS A 29 1.54 -13.61 14.29
CA LYS A 29 0.13 -13.97 14.49
C LYS A 29 -0.42 -14.91 13.41
N SER A 30 0.43 -15.74 12.82
CA SER A 30 0.03 -16.67 11.74
C SER A 30 -1.12 -17.60 12.12
N SER A 31 -1.21 -18.01 13.39
CA SER A 31 -2.32 -18.83 13.90
C SER A 31 -3.68 -18.15 13.91
N LEU A 32 -3.72 -16.81 13.80
CA LEU A 32 -4.97 -16.04 13.77
C LEU A 32 -5.45 -15.75 12.35
N VAL A 33 -4.67 -16.06 11.31
CA VAL A 33 -4.98 -15.71 9.93
C VAL A 33 -6.32 -16.29 9.49
N GLU A 34 -6.54 -17.59 9.70
CA GLU A 34 -7.78 -18.26 9.29
C GLU A 34 -9.00 -17.67 10.01
N ALA A 35 -8.94 -17.58 11.34
CA ALA A 35 -10.03 -17.01 12.14
C ALA A 35 -10.35 -15.55 11.76
N TYR A 36 -9.32 -14.77 11.42
CA TYR A 36 -9.48 -13.41 10.95
C TYR A 36 -10.21 -13.35 9.60
N PHE A 37 -9.80 -14.15 8.62
CA PHE A 37 -10.47 -14.18 7.33
C PHE A 37 -11.89 -14.71 7.44
N ASP A 38 -12.18 -15.65 8.33
CA ASP A 38 -13.56 -16.07 8.60
C ASP A 38 -14.43 -14.96 9.17
N ALA A 39 -13.89 -14.11 10.05
CA ALA A 39 -14.59 -12.94 10.54
C ALA A 39 -14.78 -11.88 9.45
N LEU A 40 -13.73 -11.58 8.68
CA LEU A 40 -13.75 -10.62 7.56
C LEU A 40 -14.79 -11.00 6.50
N LYS A 41 -14.85 -12.28 6.12
CA LYS A 41 -15.86 -12.79 5.18
C LYS A 41 -17.28 -12.53 5.68
N LYS A 42 -17.55 -12.76 6.97
CA LYS A 42 -18.87 -12.47 7.58
C LYS A 42 -19.18 -10.98 7.55
N GLU A 43 -18.21 -10.14 7.91
CA GLU A 43 -18.34 -8.69 7.90
C GLU A 43 -18.70 -8.15 6.51
N ILE A 44 -18.00 -8.61 5.46
CA ILE A 44 -18.25 -8.23 4.06
C ILE A 44 -19.68 -8.61 3.65
N ILE A 45 -20.15 -9.80 4.01
CA ILE A 45 -21.50 -10.27 3.67
C ILE A 45 -22.57 -9.45 4.39
N LEU A 46 -22.41 -9.24 5.70
CA LEU A 46 -23.40 -8.55 6.55
C LEU A 46 -23.65 -7.09 6.10
N ASN A 47 -22.67 -6.46 5.48
CA ASN A 47 -22.74 -5.06 5.07
C ASN A 47 -23.22 -4.83 3.64
N SER A 48 -23.42 -5.90 2.87
CA SER A 48 -23.72 -5.84 1.43
C SER A 48 -25.03 -5.13 1.09
N GLU A 49 -26.10 -5.38 1.85
CA GLU A 49 -27.43 -4.78 1.59
C GLU A 49 -27.40 -3.25 1.60
N ARG A 50 -26.58 -2.66 2.50
CA ARG A 50 -26.44 -1.21 2.66
C ARG A 50 -25.74 -0.56 1.46
N ALA A 51 -24.96 -1.34 0.72
CA ALA A 51 -24.21 -0.90 -0.45
C ALA A 51 -24.99 -1.06 -1.77
N GLY A 52 -26.20 -1.63 -1.77
CA GLY A 52 -26.93 -2.00 -3.00
C GLY A 52 -27.25 -0.84 -3.96
N GLN A 53 -27.28 0.40 -3.46
CA GLN A 53 -27.48 1.62 -4.26
C GLN A 53 -26.19 2.15 -4.91
N TYR A 54 -25.02 1.64 -4.51
CA TYR A 54 -23.72 2.08 -4.97
C TYR A 54 -23.15 1.16 -6.05
N GLU A 55 -22.26 1.72 -6.86
CA GLU A 55 -21.39 0.99 -7.77
C GLU A 55 -19.96 1.06 -7.22
N VAL A 56 -19.31 -0.08 -7.05
CA VAL A 56 -17.94 -0.13 -6.51
C VAL A 56 -16.96 0.09 -7.65
N LYS A 57 -16.20 1.19 -7.59
CA LYS A 57 -15.22 1.56 -8.62
C LYS A 57 -13.78 1.17 -8.28
N THR A 58 -13.51 0.86 -7.02
CA THR A 58 -12.18 0.45 -6.56
C THR A 58 -12.28 -0.56 -5.42
N VAL A 59 -11.39 -1.53 -5.37
CA VAL A 59 -11.09 -2.36 -4.20
C VAL A 59 -9.60 -2.20 -3.89
N PHE A 60 -9.26 -1.81 -2.67
CA PHE A 60 -7.88 -1.66 -2.24
C PHE A 60 -7.61 -2.55 -1.04
N ILE A 61 -6.67 -3.48 -1.20
CA ILE A 61 -6.31 -4.44 -0.17
C ILE A 61 -4.96 -4.00 0.39
N GLY A 62 -4.96 -3.46 1.61
CA GLY A 62 -3.77 -2.88 2.25
C GLY A 62 -3.66 -3.27 3.73
N GLY A 63 -2.80 -2.58 4.46
CA GLY A 63 -2.71 -2.68 5.92
C GLY A 63 -1.31 -3.05 6.39
N GLY A 64 -1.14 -4.25 6.94
CA GLY A 64 0.16 -4.77 7.29
C GLY A 64 0.95 -5.19 6.04
N THR A 65 0.74 -6.43 5.60
CA THR A 65 1.31 -6.95 4.36
C THR A 65 0.35 -7.98 3.78
N PRO A 66 -0.61 -7.57 2.93
CA PRO A 66 -1.56 -8.49 2.31
C PRO A 66 -0.88 -9.67 1.60
N SER A 67 0.27 -9.44 0.96
CA SER A 67 1.07 -10.49 0.33
C SER A 67 1.75 -11.45 1.31
N SER A 68 1.69 -11.24 2.62
CA SER A 68 2.26 -12.17 3.61
C SER A 68 1.39 -13.41 3.84
N VAL A 69 0.09 -13.33 3.59
CA VAL A 69 -0.83 -14.47 3.73
C VAL A 69 -0.89 -15.28 2.43
N ASP A 70 -1.51 -16.46 2.51
CA ASP A 70 -1.80 -17.30 1.35
C ASP A 70 -2.76 -16.55 0.38
N SER A 71 -2.52 -16.65 -0.92
CA SER A 71 -3.33 -15.98 -1.94
C SER A 71 -4.79 -16.43 -1.94
N ARG A 72 -5.09 -17.64 -1.45
CA ARG A 72 -6.48 -18.15 -1.33
C ARG A 72 -7.35 -17.26 -0.46
N TYR A 73 -6.80 -16.68 0.61
CA TYR A 73 -7.56 -15.77 1.46
C TYR A 73 -7.94 -14.47 0.75
N ILE A 74 -7.05 -13.98 -0.11
CA ILE A 74 -7.30 -12.79 -0.93
C ILE A 74 -8.34 -13.09 -2.03
N GLU A 75 -8.25 -14.28 -2.64
CA GLU A 75 -9.21 -14.80 -3.61
C GLU A 75 -10.63 -14.87 -3.00
N ASP A 76 -10.78 -15.53 -1.86
CA ASP A 76 -12.07 -15.65 -1.16
C ASP A 76 -12.73 -14.29 -0.90
N VAL A 77 -11.94 -13.33 -0.40
CA VAL A 77 -12.43 -11.99 -0.07
C VAL A 77 -12.86 -11.22 -1.33
N LEU A 78 -12.05 -11.27 -2.39
CA LEU A 78 -12.36 -10.56 -3.63
C LEU A 78 -13.57 -11.18 -4.36
N GLU A 79 -13.74 -12.51 -4.29
CA GLU A 79 -14.92 -13.20 -4.79
C GLU A 79 -16.18 -12.76 -4.04
N LEU A 80 -16.12 -12.63 -2.71
CA LEU A 80 -17.24 -12.10 -1.94
C LEU A 80 -17.56 -10.65 -2.32
N CYS A 81 -16.56 -9.80 -2.52
CA CYS A 81 -16.79 -8.44 -3.01
C CYS A 81 -17.54 -8.45 -4.35
N ARG A 82 -17.15 -9.31 -5.31
CA ARG A 82 -17.86 -9.45 -6.60
C ARG A 82 -19.29 -9.96 -6.45
N LYS A 83 -19.49 -10.92 -5.57
CA LYS A 83 -20.79 -11.58 -5.38
C LYS A 83 -21.81 -10.68 -4.69
N HIS A 84 -21.35 -9.90 -3.70
CA HIS A 84 -22.22 -9.15 -2.80
C HIS A 84 -22.30 -7.65 -3.10
N TYR A 85 -21.37 -7.11 -3.88
CA TYR A 85 -21.32 -5.69 -4.25
C TYR A 85 -21.36 -5.54 -5.77
N ASN A 86 -21.94 -4.45 -6.24
CA ASN A 86 -21.97 -4.10 -7.66
C ASN A 86 -20.59 -3.59 -8.11
N LEU A 87 -19.60 -4.50 -8.16
CA LEU A 87 -18.23 -4.20 -8.58
C LEU A 87 -18.17 -4.03 -10.10
N ARG A 88 -17.66 -2.89 -10.54
CA ARG A 88 -17.51 -2.62 -11.97
C ARG A 88 -16.52 -3.58 -12.62
N SER A 89 -16.77 -3.92 -13.87
CA SER A 89 -15.84 -4.72 -14.68
C SER A 89 -14.51 -4.00 -14.94
N ASP A 90 -14.50 -2.67 -14.92
CA ASP A 90 -13.32 -1.81 -15.08
C ASP A 90 -12.81 -1.24 -13.73
N ALA A 91 -13.24 -1.81 -12.60
CA ALA A 91 -12.80 -1.37 -11.29
C ALA A 91 -11.27 -1.52 -11.14
N GLU A 92 -10.63 -0.55 -10.47
CA GLU A 92 -9.25 -0.73 -10.02
C GLU A 92 -9.25 -1.68 -8.81
N VAL A 93 -8.48 -2.76 -8.89
CA VAL A 93 -8.29 -3.70 -7.79
C VAL A 93 -6.80 -3.71 -7.45
N SER A 94 -6.48 -3.06 -6.33
CA SER A 94 -5.14 -2.83 -5.83
C SER A 94 -4.80 -3.77 -4.68
N ILE A 95 -3.56 -4.23 -4.61
CA ILE A 95 -3.02 -4.93 -3.44
C ILE A 95 -1.64 -4.38 -3.06
N GLU A 96 -1.43 -4.18 -1.77
CA GLU A 96 -0.12 -3.88 -1.20
C GLU A 96 0.71 -5.15 -0.99
N SER A 97 2.01 -5.02 -1.26
CA SER A 97 2.94 -6.12 -1.17
C SER A 97 4.33 -5.69 -0.74
N ASN A 98 5.05 -6.62 -0.11
CA ASN A 98 6.44 -6.45 0.24
C ASN A 98 7.32 -7.39 -0.58
N PRO A 99 8.47 -6.93 -1.08
CA PRO A 99 9.46 -7.86 -1.64
C PRO A 99 9.79 -8.97 -0.63
N GLY A 100 10.07 -10.16 -1.14
CA GLY A 100 10.30 -11.36 -0.32
C GLY A 100 9.03 -12.06 0.19
N THR A 101 7.84 -11.46 0.03
CA THR A 101 6.55 -12.12 0.31
C THR A 101 5.77 -12.51 -0.95
N LEU A 102 6.19 -11.97 -2.11
CA LEU A 102 5.68 -12.31 -3.42
C LEU A 102 6.37 -13.56 -3.96
N SER A 103 5.59 -14.41 -4.63
CA SER A 103 6.07 -15.56 -5.39
C SER A 103 5.35 -15.60 -6.74
N GLU A 104 5.88 -16.38 -7.69
CA GLU A 104 5.25 -16.57 -9.00
C GLU A 104 3.80 -17.08 -8.86
N ILE A 105 3.57 -18.02 -7.93
CA ILE A 105 2.25 -18.58 -7.64
C ILE A 105 1.29 -17.48 -7.16
N LYS A 106 1.73 -16.63 -6.22
CA LYS A 106 0.88 -15.53 -5.72
C LYS A 106 0.59 -14.50 -6.79
N LEU A 107 1.59 -14.09 -7.58
CA LEU A 107 1.39 -13.11 -8.65
C LEU A 107 0.45 -13.63 -9.74
N LYS A 108 0.58 -14.91 -10.14
CA LYS A 108 -0.35 -15.57 -11.06
C LYS A 108 -1.76 -15.63 -10.47
N ALA A 109 -1.90 -16.00 -9.20
CA ALA A 109 -3.19 -16.02 -8.52
C ALA A 109 -3.83 -14.63 -8.50
N TYR A 110 -3.09 -13.60 -8.08
CA TYR A 110 -3.54 -12.21 -8.05
C TYR A 110 -4.02 -11.74 -9.43
N LYS A 111 -3.24 -11.99 -10.48
CA LYS A 111 -3.62 -11.62 -11.86
C LYS A 111 -4.89 -12.37 -12.30
N TYR A 112 -4.96 -13.67 -12.03
CA TYR A 112 -6.11 -14.51 -12.38
C TYR A 112 -7.40 -14.03 -11.69
N ILE A 113 -7.32 -13.71 -10.40
CA ILE A 113 -8.46 -13.20 -9.65
C ILE A 113 -8.73 -11.72 -9.95
N GLY A 114 -8.11 -11.10 -10.95
CA GLY A 114 -8.44 -9.76 -11.43
C GLY A 114 -7.87 -8.60 -10.62
N ILE A 115 -6.83 -8.81 -9.80
CA ILE A 115 -6.00 -7.71 -9.29
C ILE A 115 -5.26 -7.11 -10.48
N ASN A 116 -5.41 -5.79 -10.67
CA ASN A 116 -4.88 -5.08 -11.82
C ASN A 116 -3.93 -3.94 -11.45
N ARG A 117 -3.66 -3.71 -10.16
CA ARG A 117 -2.62 -2.81 -9.66
C ARG A 117 -1.85 -3.43 -8.48
N LEU A 118 -0.52 -3.41 -8.54
CA LEU A 118 0.35 -3.84 -7.45
C LEU A 118 1.03 -2.64 -6.79
N SER A 119 1.08 -2.59 -5.47
CA SER A 119 1.95 -1.66 -4.72
C SER A 119 3.07 -2.44 -4.07
N ILE A 120 4.32 -2.12 -4.40
CA ILE A 120 5.51 -2.83 -3.89
C ILE A 120 6.31 -1.89 -3.00
N GLY A 121 6.37 -2.22 -1.71
CA GLY A 121 7.07 -1.43 -0.72
C GLY A 121 8.60 -1.62 -0.73
N LEU A 122 9.32 -0.93 -1.61
CA LEU A 122 10.80 -0.97 -1.67
C LEU A 122 11.44 -0.19 -0.52
N GLN A 123 10.96 1.02 -0.26
CA GLN A 123 11.45 2.00 0.72
C GLN A 123 12.77 2.71 0.34
N ALA A 124 13.85 1.96 0.10
CA ALA A 124 15.15 2.52 -0.27
C ALA A 124 15.93 1.58 -1.20
N TRP A 125 16.88 2.11 -1.97
CA TRP A 125 17.74 1.29 -2.85
C TRP A 125 19.01 0.79 -2.16
N GLN A 126 19.23 1.13 -0.89
CA GLN A 126 20.42 0.72 -0.15
C GLN A 126 20.07 -0.39 0.84
N ASN A 127 20.65 -1.58 0.66
CA ASN A 127 20.47 -2.72 1.58
C ASN A 127 20.79 -2.37 3.04
N LYS A 128 21.74 -1.44 3.29
CA LYS A 128 22.02 -0.91 4.63
C LYS A 128 20.82 -0.16 5.23
N LEU A 129 20.17 0.72 4.45
CA LEU A 129 18.99 1.47 4.90
C LEU A 129 17.78 0.56 5.07
N LEU A 130 17.57 -0.41 4.15
CA LEU A 130 16.52 -1.41 4.30
C LEU A 130 16.64 -2.18 5.61
N LYS A 131 17.86 -2.63 5.94
CA LYS A 131 18.13 -3.30 7.20
C LYS A 131 17.94 -2.38 8.41
N SER A 132 18.37 -1.12 8.33
CA SER A 132 18.27 -0.17 9.45
C SER A 132 16.82 0.18 9.80
N ILE A 133 15.89 0.05 8.85
CA ILE A 133 14.46 0.31 9.05
C ILE A 133 13.63 -0.97 9.28
N GLY A 134 14.28 -2.11 9.44
CA GLY A 134 13.66 -3.39 9.79
C GLY A 134 12.97 -4.11 8.64
N ARG A 135 13.38 -3.84 7.38
CA ARG A 135 12.88 -4.60 6.22
C ARG A 135 13.42 -6.02 6.23
N ILE A 136 12.59 -6.95 5.77
CA ILE A 136 12.93 -8.37 5.61
C ILE A 136 13.54 -8.69 4.25
N HIS A 137 13.65 -7.70 3.37
CA HIS A 137 14.00 -7.85 1.97
C HIS A 137 15.23 -7.03 1.61
N CYS A 138 15.89 -7.41 0.52
CA CYS A 138 16.96 -6.65 -0.11
C CYS A 138 16.55 -6.15 -1.51
N VAL A 139 17.38 -5.32 -2.13
CA VAL A 139 17.14 -4.78 -3.48
C VAL A 139 17.02 -5.89 -4.52
N GLU A 140 17.78 -6.98 -4.35
CA GLU A 140 17.73 -8.15 -5.21
C GLU A 140 16.35 -8.83 -5.16
N ASP A 141 15.73 -8.94 -3.98
CA ASP A 141 14.36 -9.44 -3.84
C ASP A 141 13.37 -8.55 -4.60
N PHE A 142 13.51 -7.22 -4.45
CA PHE A 142 12.66 -6.26 -5.13
C PHE A 142 12.79 -6.37 -6.65
N THR A 143 14.00 -6.32 -7.18
CA THR A 143 14.26 -6.40 -8.63
C THR A 143 13.75 -7.70 -9.23
N ASN A 144 13.93 -8.83 -8.54
CA ASN A 144 13.38 -10.12 -8.95
C ASN A 144 11.84 -10.13 -8.93
N ASN A 145 11.22 -9.63 -7.86
CA ASN A 145 9.76 -9.58 -7.76
C ASN A 145 9.13 -8.61 -8.76
N PHE A 146 9.75 -7.45 -9.01
CA PHE A 146 9.29 -6.48 -10.00
C PHE A 146 9.35 -7.07 -11.41
N LYS A 147 10.49 -7.67 -11.77
CA LYS A 147 10.65 -8.35 -13.07
C LYS A 147 9.61 -9.46 -13.26
N LEU A 148 9.41 -10.30 -12.25
CA LEU A 148 8.45 -11.39 -12.29
C LEU A 148 7.01 -10.87 -12.43
N ALA A 149 6.65 -9.79 -11.73
CA ALA A 149 5.34 -9.15 -11.88
C ALA A 149 5.12 -8.64 -13.31
N ARG A 150 6.14 -8.04 -13.95
CA ARG A 150 6.09 -7.65 -15.36
C ARG A 150 5.92 -8.85 -16.30
N GLU A 151 6.69 -9.92 -16.09
CA GLU A 151 6.59 -11.15 -16.91
C GLU A 151 5.21 -11.82 -16.82
N ILE A 152 4.54 -11.72 -15.66
CA ILE A 152 3.17 -12.21 -15.46
C ILE A 152 2.12 -11.27 -16.09
N GLY A 153 2.51 -10.05 -16.47
CA GLY A 153 1.67 -9.08 -17.17
C GLY A 153 1.03 -8.04 -16.25
N PHE A 154 1.66 -7.67 -15.13
CA PHE A 154 1.25 -6.48 -14.39
C PHE A 154 1.77 -5.20 -15.08
N ASP A 155 0.84 -4.42 -15.61
CA ASP A 155 1.12 -3.19 -16.35
C ASP A 155 0.86 -1.91 -15.54
N ASN A 156 0.40 -2.05 -14.29
CA ASN A 156 0.19 -0.95 -13.34
C ASN A 156 0.87 -1.32 -12.01
N ILE A 157 2.13 -0.93 -11.87
CA ILE A 157 2.92 -1.18 -10.67
C ILE A 157 3.28 0.15 -10.01
N ASN A 158 2.99 0.25 -8.71
CA ASN A 158 3.52 1.25 -7.81
C ASN A 158 4.75 0.75 -7.07
N VAL A 159 5.71 1.65 -6.84
CA VAL A 159 6.84 1.43 -5.93
C VAL A 159 6.79 2.47 -4.82
N ASP A 160 6.67 2.03 -3.57
CA ASP A 160 6.73 2.91 -2.41
C ASP A 160 8.19 3.14 -1.99
N VAL A 161 8.55 4.41 -1.81
CA VAL A 161 9.84 4.85 -1.27
C VAL A 161 9.68 5.84 -0.13
N ILE A 162 10.68 5.85 0.74
CA ILE A 162 10.75 6.74 1.89
C ILE A 162 12.06 7.53 1.81
N PHE A 163 11.93 8.86 1.92
CA PHE A 163 13.06 9.75 2.13
C PHE A 163 13.09 10.23 3.58
N SER A 164 14.18 10.90 3.97
CA SER A 164 14.45 11.32 5.34
C SER A 164 14.62 10.16 6.35
N LEU A 165 15.12 9.00 5.87
CA LEU A 165 15.48 7.89 6.77
C LEU A 165 16.71 8.25 7.63
N PRO A 166 16.86 7.69 8.86
CA PRO A 166 18.06 7.90 9.66
C PRO A 166 19.33 7.54 8.87
N ASP A 167 20.32 8.43 8.90
CA ASP A 167 21.59 8.34 8.17
C ASP A 167 21.49 8.34 6.63
N GLN A 168 20.32 8.61 6.04
CA GLN A 168 20.17 8.70 4.58
C GLN A 168 20.76 10.00 4.05
N THR A 169 21.60 9.88 3.03
CA THR A 169 22.22 11.02 2.36
C THR A 169 21.45 11.45 1.10
N LEU A 170 21.76 12.64 0.56
CA LEU A 170 21.25 13.05 -0.75
C LEU A 170 21.69 12.12 -1.89
N ASP A 171 22.86 11.50 -1.76
CA ASP A 171 23.37 10.55 -2.75
C ASP A 171 22.55 9.25 -2.71
N ASP A 172 22.25 8.73 -1.51
CA ASP A 172 21.36 7.57 -1.33
C ASP A 172 19.96 7.82 -1.91
N TRP A 173 19.43 9.03 -1.68
CA TRP A 173 18.14 9.42 -2.22
C TRP A 173 18.15 9.53 -3.74
N ASN A 174 19.19 10.15 -4.31
CA ASN A 174 19.35 10.25 -5.76
C ASN A 174 19.52 8.88 -6.42
N GLU A 175 20.27 7.98 -5.80
CA GLU A 175 20.42 6.59 -6.24
C GLU A 175 19.06 5.87 -6.22
N THR A 176 18.28 6.03 -5.14
CA THR A 176 16.95 5.43 -5.04
C THR A 176 16.05 5.88 -6.18
N LEU A 177 15.95 7.19 -6.41
CA LEU A 177 15.14 7.73 -7.51
C LEU A 177 15.65 7.28 -8.88
N ASN A 178 16.96 7.32 -9.14
CA ASN A 178 17.55 6.91 -10.42
C ASN A 178 17.21 5.47 -10.78
N ASN A 179 17.40 4.57 -9.81
CA ASN A 179 17.19 3.15 -10.05
C ASN A 179 15.71 2.78 -10.18
N ILE A 180 14.81 3.43 -9.44
CA ILE A 180 13.37 3.16 -9.59
C ILE A 180 12.86 3.69 -10.93
N ILE A 181 13.28 4.90 -11.32
CA ILE A 181 12.95 5.44 -12.64
C ILE A 181 13.43 4.49 -13.75
N SER A 182 14.61 3.87 -13.59
CA SER A 182 15.13 2.92 -14.58
C SER A 182 14.37 1.59 -14.62
N GLN A 183 13.75 1.16 -13.52
CA GLN A 183 12.80 0.03 -13.53
C GLN A 183 11.50 0.37 -14.26
N GLY A 184 11.16 1.66 -14.37
CA GLY A 184 10.01 2.16 -15.12
C GLY A 184 8.64 1.71 -14.59
N PRO A 185 8.33 1.84 -13.28
CA PRO A 185 6.97 1.65 -12.79
C PRO A 185 5.98 2.66 -13.42
N GLU A 186 4.70 2.45 -13.20
CA GLU A 186 3.66 3.39 -13.63
C GLU A 186 3.41 4.47 -12.58
N HIS A 187 3.75 4.15 -11.34
CA HIS A 187 3.44 4.95 -10.18
C HIS A 187 4.57 4.84 -9.15
N ILE A 188 4.86 5.95 -8.48
CA ILE A 188 5.85 6.05 -7.42
C ILE A 188 5.24 6.82 -6.26
N SER A 189 5.17 6.18 -5.11
CA SER A 189 4.82 6.83 -3.85
C SER A 189 6.09 7.22 -3.12
N SER A 190 6.22 8.48 -2.71
CA SER A 190 7.40 9.05 -2.07
C SER A 190 7.00 9.76 -0.78
N TYR A 191 7.24 9.10 0.35
CA TYR A 191 6.86 9.59 1.68
C TYR A 191 8.07 10.15 2.44
N SER A 192 7.88 11.25 3.16
CA SER A 192 8.84 11.66 4.20
C SER A 192 8.67 10.73 5.40
N LEU A 193 9.78 10.24 5.95
CA LEU A 193 9.73 9.49 7.20
C LEU A 193 9.32 10.42 8.34
N LYS A 194 8.27 10.01 9.07
CA LYS A 194 7.90 10.60 10.35
C LYS A 194 8.14 9.58 11.47
N ILE A 195 8.70 10.03 12.58
CA ILE A 195 8.83 9.20 13.78
C ILE A 195 7.52 9.29 14.56
N GLU A 196 6.73 8.23 14.52
CA GLU A 196 5.44 8.15 15.19
C GLU A 196 5.55 7.47 16.56
N GLU A 197 4.75 7.91 17.53
CA GLU A 197 4.68 7.30 18.86
C GLU A 197 4.37 5.80 18.80
N ASN A 198 4.84 5.04 19.80
CA ASN A 198 4.64 3.59 19.92
C ASN A 198 5.28 2.75 18.79
N THR A 199 6.30 3.30 18.13
CA THR A 199 7.15 2.58 17.16
C THR A 199 8.52 2.25 17.73
N VAL A 200 9.25 1.31 17.11
CA VAL A 200 10.64 1.02 17.48
C VAL A 200 11.53 2.24 17.24
N PHE A 201 11.23 3.04 16.21
CA PHE A 201 11.92 4.30 15.96
C PHE A 201 11.64 5.34 17.05
N TRP A 202 10.42 5.42 17.60
CA TRP A 202 10.14 6.29 18.75
C TRP A 202 10.98 5.96 19.97
N GLU A 203 11.11 4.67 20.29
CA GLU A 203 11.97 4.21 21.39
C GLU A 203 13.44 4.56 21.14
N LYS A 204 13.95 4.29 19.94
CA LYS A 204 15.32 4.63 19.53
C LYS A 204 15.59 6.13 19.55
N TYR A 205 14.62 6.93 19.11
CA TYR A 205 14.72 8.38 19.10
C TYR A 205 14.80 8.93 20.53
N ASN A 206 13.92 8.48 21.43
CA ASN A 206 13.94 8.87 22.84
C ASN A 206 15.21 8.45 23.57
N ASN A 207 15.83 7.34 23.16
CA ASN A 207 17.11 6.87 23.69
C ASN A 207 18.32 7.59 23.06
N GLY A 208 18.13 8.40 22.02
CA GLY A 208 19.20 9.08 21.29
C GLY A 208 19.98 8.19 20.31
N ASP A 209 19.48 6.96 20.04
CA ASP A 209 20.08 6.01 19.09
C ASP A 209 19.91 6.43 17.64
N ILE A 210 18.84 7.18 17.35
CA ILE A 210 18.57 7.78 16.04
C ILE A 210 18.17 9.24 16.23
N LYS A 211 18.30 10.03 15.16
CA LYS A 211 17.84 11.41 15.10
C LYS A 211 16.98 11.59 13.86
N GLU A 212 16.04 12.52 13.94
CA GLU A 212 15.36 13.02 12.76
C GLU A 212 16.37 13.71 11.85
N ILE A 213 16.12 13.61 10.54
CA ILE A 213 16.82 14.40 9.57
C ILE A 213 16.38 15.86 9.71
N ASP A 214 17.32 16.79 9.52
CA ASP A 214 17.05 18.21 9.55
C ASP A 214 15.99 18.62 8.51
N ASP A 215 15.05 19.47 8.90
CA ASP A 215 13.93 19.90 8.06
C ASP A 215 14.37 20.50 6.71
N GLN A 216 15.53 21.14 6.63
CA GLN A 216 16.04 21.69 5.38
C GLN A 216 16.44 20.56 4.43
N LEU A 217 17.09 19.52 4.95
CA LEU A 217 17.46 18.34 4.17
C LEU A 217 16.22 17.53 3.75
N ASP A 218 15.23 17.36 4.62
CA ASP A 218 13.94 16.73 4.28
C ASP A 218 13.25 17.44 3.10
N ARG A 219 13.10 18.77 3.20
CA ARG A 219 12.53 19.59 2.12
C ARG A 219 13.34 19.48 0.84
N GLU A 220 14.66 19.46 0.94
CA GLU A 220 15.53 19.30 -0.24
C GLU A 220 15.29 17.95 -0.93
N MET A 221 15.20 16.86 -0.18
CA MET A 221 14.86 15.53 -0.71
C MET A 221 13.49 15.52 -1.40
N TYR A 222 12.47 16.15 -0.79
CA TYR A 222 11.14 16.31 -1.38
C TYR A 222 11.20 17.05 -2.74
N TYR A 223 11.88 18.20 -2.80
CA TYR A 223 11.98 18.97 -4.05
C TYR A 223 12.82 18.27 -5.11
N ILE A 224 13.84 17.49 -4.73
CA ILE A 224 14.58 16.61 -5.65
C ILE A 224 13.63 15.59 -6.27
N ALA A 225 12.82 14.90 -5.46
CA ALA A 225 11.85 13.92 -5.93
C ALA A 225 10.88 14.55 -6.93
N LYS A 226 10.22 15.65 -6.54
CA LYS A 226 9.25 16.36 -7.37
C LYS A 226 9.82 16.78 -8.72
N ARG A 227 10.99 17.40 -8.74
CA ARG A 227 11.65 17.86 -9.97
C ARG A 227 12.05 16.69 -10.85
N LYS A 228 12.69 15.68 -10.27
CA LYS A 228 13.25 14.55 -11.01
C LYS A 228 12.13 13.67 -11.58
N LEU A 229 11.15 13.29 -10.77
CA LEU A 229 10.02 12.48 -11.21
C LEU A 229 9.23 13.17 -12.34
N SER A 230 8.99 14.48 -12.23
CA SER A 230 8.34 15.26 -13.29
C SER A 230 9.12 15.26 -14.61
N GLN A 231 10.46 15.34 -14.58
CA GLN A 231 11.31 15.27 -15.78
C GLN A 231 11.18 13.93 -16.53
N TYR A 232 10.81 12.86 -15.82
CA TYR A 232 10.62 11.52 -16.39
C TYR A 232 9.14 11.18 -16.63
N GLY A 233 8.24 12.18 -16.61
CA GLY A 233 6.83 12.03 -16.96
C GLY A 233 5.94 11.50 -15.83
N TYR A 234 6.41 11.49 -14.59
CA TYR A 234 5.58 11.19 -13.43
C TYR A 234 5.00 12.50 -12.88
N ASN A 235 3.68 12.67 -13.04
CA ASN A 235 2.93 13.82 -12.58
C ASN A 235 2.54 13.64 -11.12
N MET A 236 2.74 14.68 -10.31
CA MET A 236 2.30 14.71 -8.92
C MET A 236 0.79 14.99 -8.89
N TYR A 237 -0.02 14.03 -8.46
CA TYR A 237 -1.49 14.18 -8.39
C TYR A 237 -1.98 14.41 -6.95
N GLU A 238 -1.15 14.13 -5.95
CA GLU A 238 -1.32 14.52 -4.55
C GLU A 238 0.06 14.68 -3.88
N ILE A 239 0.12 14.97 -2.58
CA ILE A 239 1.35 15.35 -1.85
C ILE A 239 2.48 14.31 -1.98
N SER A 240 2.17 13.02 -1.91
CA SER A 240 3.16 11.94 -1.82
C SER A 240 3.23 11.03 -3.05
N ASN A 241 2.32 11.15 -4.02
CA ASN A 241 2.17 10.19 -5.10
C ASN A 241 2.35 10.84 -6.47
N PHE A 242 3.11 10.14 -7.29
CA PHE A 242 3.46 10.52 -8.64
C PHE A 242 3.10 9.36 -9.58
N SER A 243 2.51 9.66 -10.72
CA SER A 243 2.17 8.63 -11.70
C SER A 243 2.35 9.12 -13.12
N LYS A 244 2.53 8.18 -14.05
CA LYS A 244 2.25 8.46 -15.46
C LYS A 244 0.76 8.80 -15.60
N GLU A 245 0.42 9.55 -16.63
CA GLU A 245 -0.97 9.93 -16.91
C GLU A 245 -1.87 8.69 -17.05
N GLY A 246 -3.00 8.68 -16.33
CA GLY A 246 -3.97 7.58 -16.34
C GLY A 246 -3.63 6.42 -15.38
N PHE A 247 -2.51 6.51 -14.66
CA PHE A 247 -2.08 5.53 -13.66
C PHE A 247 -2.17 6.06 -12.21
N GLU A 248 -2.86 7.18 -12.01
CA GLU A 248 -3.18 7.68 -10.67
C GLU A 248 -3.94 6.59 -9.90
N CYS A 249 -3.58 6.35 -8.63
CA CYS A 249 -4.31 5.39 -7.80
C CYS A 249 -5.74 5.89 -7.57
N LYS A 250 -6.72 5.25 -8.21
CA LYS A 250 -8.13 5.67 -8.13
C LYS A 250 -8.65 5.59 -6.71
N HIS A 251 -8.16 4.62 -5.91
CA HIS A 251 -8.55 4.52 -4.51
C HIS A 251 -7.96 5.67 -3.68
N ASN A 252 -6.71 6.08 -3.92
CA ASN A 252 -6.11 7.22 -3.20
C ASN A 252 -6.90 8.52 -3.46
N LEU A 253 -7.35 8.73 -4.70
CA LEU A 253 -8.16 9.89 -5.07
C LEU A 253 -9.50 9.95 -4.32
N ILE A 254 -10.07 8.81 -3.88
CA ILE A 254 -11.28 8.80 -3.06
C ILE A 254 -11.03 9.55 -1.73
N TYR A 255 -9.90 9.30 -1.07
CA TYR A 255 -9.54 10.00 0.17
C TYR A 255 -9.31 11.49 -0.08
N TRP A 256 -8.53 11.83 -1.10
CA TRP A 256 -8.17 13.22 -1.41
C TRP A 256 -9.35 14.07 -1.88
N ASN A 257 -10.36 13.45 -2.51
CA ASN A 257 -11.60 14.11 -2.91
C ASN A 257 -12.69 14.06 -1.81
N ALA A 258 -12.38 13.52 -0.63
CA ALA A 258 -13.35 13.28 0.45
C ALA A 258 -14.60 12.51 -0.04
N GLU A 259 -14.41 11.51 -0.90
CA GLU A 259 -15.46 10.62 -1.37
C GLU A 259 -15.67 9.45 -0.39
N ASN A 260 -16.82 8.80 -0.48
CA ASN A 260 -17.17 7.70 0.42
C ASN A 260 -16.43 6.40 0.03
N TYR A 261 -16.10 5.60 1.04
CA TYR A 261 -15.67 4.22 0.87
C TYR A 261 -16.10 3.33 2.05
N LEU A 262 -16.20 2.03 1.78
CA LEU A 262 -16.42 1.00 2.79
C LEU A 262 -15.08 0.40 3.20
N GLY A 263 -14.68 0.53 4.47
CA GLY A 263 -13.62 -0.27 5.08
C GLY A 263 -14.12 -1.63 5.56
N PHE A 264 -13.23 -2.61 5.61
CA PHE A 264 -13.47 -3.90 6.26
C PHE A 264 -12.19 -4.37 6.96
N GLY A 265 -12.31 -5.17 8.01
CA GLY A 265 -11.20 -5.79 8.73
C GLY A 265 -10.56 -4.93 9.82
N ALA A 266 -9.94 -5.55 10.82
CA ALA A 266 -9.44 -4.84 12.02
C ALA A 266 -8.49 -3.66 11.70
N GLY A 267 -8.88 -2.43 12.02
CA GLY A 267 -8.09 -1.21 11.79
C GLY A 267 -8.53 -0.33 10.63
N HIS A 268 -9.58 -0.72 9.90
CA HIS A 268 -10.13 0.15 8.88
C HIS A 268 -10.82 1.38 9.50
N ILE A 269 -10.77 2.50 8.77
CA ILE A 269 -11.57 3.70 9.06
C ILE A 269 -12.60 3.82 7.94
N HIS A 270 -13.85 4.15 8.26
CA HIS A 270 -14.88 4.47 7.27
C HIS A 270 -15.08 5.97 7.14
N THR A 271 -15.33 6.46 5.92
CA THR A 271 -15.80 7.85 5.71
C THR A 271 -17.18 7.86 5.04
N SER A 272 -18.11 8.59 5.67
CA SER A 272 -19.42 8.89 5.10
C SER A 272 -19.71 10.37 5.18
N THR A 273 -19.79 11.02 4.02
CA THR A 273 -20.11 12.45 3.86
C THR A 273 -21.59 12.78 4.02
N LYS A 274 -22.46 11.76 4.19
CA LYS A 274 -23.90 11.94 4.48
C LYS A 274 -24.28 11.12 5.70
N LYS A 275 -25.26 11.62 6.48
CA LYS A 275 -25.87 10.94 7.66
C LYS A 275 -26.42 9.53 7.37
N ASP A 276 -26.38 9.07 6.12
CA ASP A 276 -26.98 7.82 5.65
C ASP A 276 -26.04 6.59 5.73
N ILE A 277 -24.76 6.76 6.07
CA ILE A 277 -23.85 5.64 6.37
C ILE A 277 -23.13 5.96 7.68
N ILE A 278 -23.85 5.90 8.79
CA ILE A 278 -23.21 5.76 10.10
C ILE A 278 -22.93 4.27 10.26
N MET A 279 -21.65 3.90 10.31
CA MET A 279 -21.24 2.62 10.87
C MET A 279 -20.05 2.80 11.80
N TYR A 280 -20.39 2.88 13.09
CA TYR A 280 -19.62 2.24 14.14
C TYR A 280 -19.76 0.72 13.98
N ILE A 281 -18.70 -0.06 14.20
CA ILE A 281 -18.54 -0.92 15.39
C ILE A 281 -17.19 -1.67 15.31
N ALA A 282 -16.42 -1.46 16.39
CA ALA A 282 -15.40 -2.29 17.07
C ALA A 282 -14.47 -3.22 16.26
#